data_AF-A0A172Y4E4-F1
#
_entry.id   AF-A0A172Y4E4-F1
#
_cell.length_a   1.000
_cell.length_b   1.000
_cell.length_c   1.000
_cell.angle_alpha   90.00
_cell.angle_beta   90.00
_cell.angle_gamma   90.00
#
_symmetry.space_group_name_H-M   'P 1'
#
loop_
_entity.id
_entity.type
_entity.pdbx_description
1 polymer ?
#
loop_
_entity_poly.entity_id
_entity_poly.type
_entity_poly.pdbx_seq_one_letter_code
_entity_poly.pdbx_strand_id
1 'polypeptide(L)'
;MTPNELDAALDAMAAAAGDNPDLLPGLITVESDHWVYVLSSIGATCASLDDGLRYRDIQVHVSSALGTKVLTRAESGERGAPYRNPRERN
;
A
#
# COMPACT_ATOMS: atom_id res chain seq x y z
N MET A 1 -9.38 -3.21 -10.77
CA MET A 1 -7.94 -2.87 -10.73
C MET A 1 -7.18 -4.16 -10.57
N THR A 2 -6.59 -4.64 -11.66
CA THR A 2 -5.73 -5.84 -11.73
C THR A 2 -4.38 -5.60 -11.05
N PRO A 3 -3.59 -6.64 -10.73
CA PRO A 3 -2.24 -6.48 -10.19
C PRO A 3 -1.35 -5.59 -11.07
N ASN A 4 -1.39 -5.79 -12.39
CA ASN A 4 -0.60 -5.00 -13.33
C ASN A 4 -1.03 -3.52 -13.35
N GLU A 5 -2.33 -3.24 -13.18
CA GLU A 5 -2.83 -1.87 -13.07
C GLU A 5 -2.41 -1.21 -11.74
N LEU A 6 -2.32 -1.99 -10.65
CA LEU A 6 -1.80 -1.52 -9.37
C LEU A 6 -0.32 -1.19 -9.47
N ASP A 7 0.50 -2.07 -10.07
CA ASP A 7 1.92 -1.83 -10.30
C ASP A 7 2.14 -0.58 -11.18
N ALA A 8 1.39 -0.47 -12.27
CA ALA A 8 1.46 0.72 -13.14
C ALA A 8 1.06 2.00 -12.40
N ALA A 9 0.07 1.95 -11.51
CA ALA A 9 -0.33 3.09 -10.69
C ALA A 9 0.75 3.48 -9.66
N LEU A 10 1.40 2.50 -9.03
CA LEU A 10 2.52 2.73 -8.11
C LEU A 10 3.71 3.37 -8.82
N ASP A 11 4.09 2.84 -9.98
CA ASP A 11 5.22 3.34 -10.76
C ASP A 11 4.93 4.75 -11.30
N ALA A 12 3.71 5.00 -11.78
CA ALA A 12 3.30 6.33 -12.25
C ALA A 12 3.31 7.37 -11.11
N MET A 13 2.82 7.00 -9.92
CA MET A 13 2.81 7.89 -8.77
C MET A 13 4.21 8.16 -8.23
N ALA A 14 5.09 7.15 -8.20
CA ALA A 14 6.49 7.32 -7.84
C ALA A 14 7.23 8.23 -8.85
N ALA A 15 6.99 8.05 -10.15
CA ALA A 15 7.56 8.91 -11.18
C ALA A 15 7.06 10.37 -11.08
N ALA A 16 5.78 10.56 -10.77
CA ALA A 16 5.18 11.89 -10.60
C ALA A 16 5.66 12.61 -9.33
N ALA A 17 6.02 11.86 -8.27
CA ALA A 17 6.52 12.43 -7.02
C ALA A 17 7.89 13.09 -7.16
N GLY A 18 8.73 12.61 -8.10
CA GLY A 18 10.11 13.08 -8.26
C GLY A 18 10.88 12.99 -6.94
N ASP A 19 11.49 14.09 -6.53
CA ASP A 19 12.25 14.19 -5.27
C ASP A 19 11.37 14.54 -4.05
N ASN A 20 10.05 14.68 -4.21
CA ASN A 20 9.15 15.04 -3.11
C ASN A 20 8.69 13.79 -2.34
N PRO A 21 9.18 13.58 -1.09
CA PRO A 21 8.85 12.38 -0.33
C PRO A 21 7.38 12.27 0.09
N ASP A 22 6.65 13.38 0.14
CA ASP A 22 5.24 13.43 0.58
C ASP A 22 4.28 12.96 -0.52
N LEU A 23 4.70 13.06 -1.78
CA LEU A 23 3.92 12.65 -2.95
C LEU A 23 4.14 11.19 -3.36
N LEU A 24 5.14 10.54 -2.77
CA LEU A 24 5.37 9.12 -2.99
C LEU A 24 4.16 8.29 -2.51
N PRO A 25 3.96 7.08 -3.07
CA PRO A 25 2.94 6.15 -2.59
C PRO A 25 3.08 5.86 -1.09
N GLY A 26 1.97 5.99 -0.36
CA GLY A 26 1.93 5.82 1.10
C GLY A 26 0.99 4.72 1.56
N LEU A 27 -0.17 4.57 0.92
CA LEU A 27 -1.19 3.61 1.33
C LEU A 27 -1.93 3.07 0.11
N ILE A 28 -2.19 1.78 0.10
CA ILE A 28 -3.11 1.14 -0.85
C ILE A 28 -4.38 0.82 -0.07
N THR A 29 -5.52 1.37 -0.47
CA THR A 29 -6.82 0.93 0.04
C THR A 29 -7.46 0.00 -0.98
N VAL A 30 -8.08 -1.07 -0.51
CA VAL A 30 -8.72 -2.09 -1.34
C VAL A 30 -10.10 -2.37 -0.75
N GLU A 31 -11.08 -2.47 -1.64
CA GLU A 31 -12.41 -2.96 -1.27
C GLU A 31 -12.33 -4.49 -1.02
N SER A 32 -13.04 -4.98 -0.01
CA SER A 32 -12.98 -6.40 0.43
C SER A 32 -13.36 -7.43 -0.63
N ASP A 33 -14.41 -7.20 -1.41
CA ASP A 33 -14.83 -8.13 -2.46
C ASP A 33 -13.77 -8.16 -3.59
N HIS A 34 -13.15 -7.01 -3.85
CA HIS A 34 -12.08 -6.89 -4.82
C HIS A 34 -10.73 -7.50 -4.37
N TRP A 35 -10.47 -7.56 -3.06
CA TRP A 35 -9.28 -8.19 -2.50
C TRP A 35 -9.19 -9.68 -2.84
N VAL A 36 -10.27 -10.44 -2.63
CA VAL A 36 -10.31 -11.89 -2.83
C VAL A 36 -10.07 -12.25 -4.29
N TYR A 37 -10.66 -11.47 -5.21
CA TYR A 37 -10.63 -11.77 -6.64
C TYR A 37 -9.38 -11.29 -7.38
N VAL A 38 -8.67 -10.28 -6.86
CA VAL A 38 -7.68 -9.58 -7.68
C VAL A 38 -6.30 -9.43 -7.02
N LEU A 39 -6.23 -9.22 -5.71
CA LEU A 39 -4.97 -8.92 -5.03
C LEU A 39 -4.47 -10.07 -4.13
N SER A 40 -5.27 -11.12 -3.92
CA SER A 40 -4.85 -12.34 -3.22
C SER A 40 -3.73 -13.11 -3.94
N SER A 41 -3.55 -12.89 -5.25
CA SER A 41 -2.47 -13.45 -6.07
C SER A 41 -1.15 -12.68 -5.91
N ILE A 42 -1.20 -11.47 -5.39
CA ILE A 42 -0.03 -10.66 -5.08
C ILE A 42 0.52 -11.17 -3.76
N GLY A 43 1.79 -11.57 -3.74
CA GLY A 43 2.48 -12.08 -2.54
C GLY A 43 2.66 -11.00 -1.48
N ALA A 44 1.57 -10.58 -0.86
CA ALA A 44 1.59 -9.62 0.21
C ALA A 44 2.07 -10.30 1.50
N THR A 45 3.02 -9.66 2.18
CA THR A 45 3.62 -10.20 3.40
C THR A 45 2.95 -9.59 4.62
N CYS A 46 2.80 -10.40 5.67
CA CYS A 46 2.37 -9.97 7.00
C CYS A 46 3.30 -10.67 8.00
N ALA A 47 4.31 -9.96 8.48
CA ALA A 47 5.32 -10.54 9.38
C ALA A 47 4.82 -10.56 10.85
N SER A 48 3.98 -9.60 11.23
CA SER A 48 3.31 -9.54 12.53
C SER A 48 1.95 -8.85 12.40
N LEU A 49 1.06 -9.04 13.40
CA LEU A 49 -0.26 -8.38 13.43
C LEU A 49 -0.14 -6.84 13.39
N ASP A 50 0.94 -6.29 13.97
CA ASP A 50 1.21 -4.85 13.97
C ASP A 50 1.73 -4.35 12.60
N ASP A 51 2.38 -5.21 11.81
CA ASP A 51 2.90 -4.85 10.49
C ASP A 51 1.79 -4.71 9.43
N GLY A 52 0.71 -5.50 9.62
CA GLY A 52 -0.41 -5.60 8.71
C GLY A 52 -0.02 -6.20 7.35
N LEU A 53 -0.92 -6.04 6.37
CA LEU A 53 -0.74 -6.50 5.01
C LEU A 53 0.14 -5.52 4.22
N ARG A 54 1.19 -6.01 3.56
CA ARG A 54 2.18 -5.18 2.84
C ARG A 54 2.38 -5.61 1.40
N TYR A 55 2.56 -4.62 0.53
CA TYR A 55 3.00 -4.82 -0.85
C TYR A 55 3.99 -3.73 -1.26
N ARG A 56 5.19 -4.12 -1.72
CA ARG A 56 6.29 -3.19 -2.06
C ARG A 56 6.57 -2.16 -0.95
N ASP A 57 6.60 -2.63 0.30
CA ASP A 57 6.76 -1.84 1.55
C ASP A 57 5.63 -0.83 1.87
N ILE A 58 4.56 -0.83 1.07
CA ILE A 58 3.39 0.03 1.25
C ILE A 58 2.31 -0.75 2.01
N GLN A 59 1.65 -0.08 2.96
CA GLN A 59 0.56 -0.69 3.72
C GLN A 59 -0.66 -0.90 2.82
N VAL A 60 -1.31 -2.05 2.97
CA VAL A 60 -2.57 -2.37 2.29
C VAL A 60 -3.69 -2.42 3.33
N HIS A 61 -4.69 -1.55 3.17
CA HIS A 61 -5.90 -1.54 3.99
C HIS A 61 -7.07 -2.11 3.20
N VAL A 62 -7.62 -3.21 3.69
CA VAL A 62 -8.78 -3.86 3.08
C VAL A 62 -10.03 -3.54 3.90
N SER A 63 -11.06 -2.97 3.26
CA SER A 63 -12.33 -2.66 3.93
C SER A 63 -13.47 -2.55 2.93
N SER A 64 -14.66 -3.04 3.29
CA SER A 64 -15.88 -2.89 2.48
C SER A 64 -16.36 -1.43 2.37
N ALA A 65 -15.90 -0.55 3.27
CA ALA A 65 -16.24 0.87 3.26
C ALA A 65 -15.29 1.71 2.40
N LEU A 66 -14.21 1.13 1.86
CA LEU A 66 -13.18 1.85 1.11
C LEU A 66 -13.17 1.45 -0.35
N GLY A 67 -13.05 2.43 -1.25
CA GLY A 67 -12.78 2.18 -2.66
C GLY A 67 -11.33 1.73 -2.89
N THR A 68 -11.09 0.99 -3.98
CA THR A 68 -9.74 0.56 -4.36
C THR A 68 -8.96 1.72 -4.97
N LYS A 69 -7.89 2.17 -4.31
CA LYS A 69 -7.03 3.28 -4.78
C LYS A 69 -5.67 3.27 -4.09
N VAL A 70 -4.69 3.89 -4.75
CA VAL A 70 -3.40 4.25 -4.17
C VAL A 70 -3.49 5.69 -3.69
N LEU A 71 -3.02 5.94 -2.47
CA LEU A 71 -2.97 7.25 -1.85
C LEU A 71 -1.51 7.66 -1.62
N THR A 72 -1.24 8.95 -1.79
CA THR A 72 0.05 9.56 -1.43
C THR A 72 0.25 9.58 0.08
N ARG A 73 1.50 9.76 0.55
CA ARG A 73 1.76 9.89 2.00
C ARG A 73 1.00 11.05 2.63
N ALA A 74 0.94 12.19 1.94
CA ALA A 74 0.20 13.35 2.38
C ALA A 74 -1.29 13.06 2.59
N GLU A 75 -1.93 12.34 1.65
CA GLU A 75 -3.35 11.97 1.75
C GLU A 75 -3.61 10.91 2.83
N SER A 76 -2.62 10.08 3.10
CA SER A 76 -2.72 8.93 4.01
C SER A 76 -2.40 9.29 5.47
N GLY A 77 -1.85 10.48 5.72
CA GLY A 77 -1.41 10.93 7.04
C GLY A 77 -0.46 9.92 7.69
N GLU A 78 -0.67 9.63 8.99
CA GLU A 78 0.16 8.69 9.75
C GLU A 78 0.16 7.27 9.16
N ARG A 79 -0.89 6.87 8.43
CA ARG A 79 -1.00 5.53 7.82
C ARG A 79 -0.12 5.38 6.58
N GLY A 80 0.25 6.49 5.94
CA GLY A 80 1.18 6.50 4.82
C GLY A 80 2.63 6.73 5.22
N ALA A 81 2.93 6.78 6.51
CA ALA A 81 4.29 6.96 6.99
C ALA A 81 5.18 5.82 6.47
N PRO A 82 6.46 6.12 6.11
CA PRO A 82 7.41 5.10 5.71
C PRO A 82 7.49 3.98 6.75
N TYR A 83 7.57 2.75 6.28
CA TYR A 83 7.65 1.59 7.15
C TYR A 83 8.87 1.71 8.06
N ARG A 84 8.63 1.64 9.38
CA ARG A 84 9.70 1.51 10.37
C ARG A 84 9.91 0.02 10.56
N ASN A 85 11.09 -0.48 10.22
CA ASN A 85 11.44 -1.87 10.53
C ASN A 85 11.14 -2.13 12.02
N PRO A 86 10.31 -3.12 12.37
CA PRO A 86 10.22 -3.56 13.75
C PRO A 86 11.63 -3.96 14.13
N ARG A 87 12.13 -3.32 15.20
CA ARG A 87 13.48 -3.48 15.73
C ARG A 87 13.98 -4.92 15.53
N GLU A 88 15.17 -5.07 14.94
CA GLU A 88 15.87 -6.35 14.92
C GLU A 88 15.79 -6.95 16.33
N ARG A 89 15.10 -8.08 16.44
CA ARG A 89 15.02 -8.81 17.70
C ARG A 89 16.45 -9.29 17.99
N ASN A 90 17.10 -8.62 18.94
CA ASN A 90 18.36 -9.06 19.53
C ASN A 90 18.18 -10.46 20.16
#